data_AF-A0A7W0LQR1-F1
#
_entry.id   AF-A0A7W0LQR1-F1
#
_cell.length_a   1.000
_cell.length_b   1.000
_cell.length_c   1.000
_cell.angle_alpha   90.00
_cell.angle_beta   90.00
_cell.angle_gamma   90.00
#
_symmetry.space_group_name_H-M   'P 1'
#
loop_
_entity.id
_entity.type
_entity.pdbx_description
1 polymer ?
#
loop_
_entity_poly.entity_id
_entity_poly.type
_entity_poly.pdbx_seq_one_letter_code
_entity_poly.pdbx_strand_id
1 'polypeptide(L)'
;MAAMMAAMGTGLSVGYAGGMVWDLGWANLAGMLVGTTHGLVMGRRYGPMAALEGAGGGVMGGMMGAMLAIMLLYFPGSLALTAVLMLALQVALSIGAVYLVVAEAGAVGASGWLHRVGHVLGAQYQEVACCAAPPAKPATRRETAKTTRRAHGKEARQGRANAATRPSRAPMVVAVGLGGLAVLVVTGMLGAGPLGGRSTGVAWTDGSATDARQATQAVTGADGVQQLGLTLQYPSYEPKLLEAKAGVPLRLSLEAIGEPG
;
A
#
# COMPACT_ATOMS: atom_id res chain seq x y z
N MET A 1 3.43 13.89 4.75
CA MET A 1 2.17 13.15 5.05
C MET A 1 1.34 12.74 3.82
N ALA A 2 0.88 13.62 2.93
CA ALA A 2 0.04 13.20 1.78
C ALA A 2 0.73 12.17 0.86
N ALA A 3 2.02 12.36 0.58
CA ALA A 3 2.83 11.41 -0.19
C ALA A 3 2.91 10.02 0.47
N MET A 4 2.99 9.97 1.79
CA MET A 4 3.01 8.72 2.57
C MET A 4 1.68 7.97 2.45
N MET A 5 0.54 8.64 2.63
CA MET A 5 -0.79 8.03 2.52
C MET A 5 -1.05 7.48 1.11
N ALA A 6 -0.69 8.26 0.08
CA ALA A 6 -0.83 7.83 -1.31
C ALA A 6 0.05 6.59 -1.61
N ALA A 7 1.32 6.64 -1.20
CA ALA A 7 2.26 5.53 -1.39
C ALA A 7 1.80 4.26 -0.66
N MET A 8 1.33 4.40 0.57
CA MET A 8 0.81 3.30 1.37
C MET A 8 -0.41 2.64 0.71
N GLY A 9 -1.38 3.44 0.25
CA GLY A 9 -2.54 2.90 -0.47
C GLY A 9 -2.16 2.17 -1.75
N THR A 10 -1.22 2.72 -2.53
CA THR A 10 -0.75 2.06 -3.76
C THR A 10 -0.01 0.75 -3.47
N GLY A 11 0.89 0.76 -2.47
CA GLY A 11 1.64 -0.43 -2.07
C GLY A 11 0.71 -1.52 -1.52
N LEU A 12 -0.28 -1.15 -0.71
CA LEU A 12 -1.28 -2.07 -0.18
C LEU A 12 -2.11 -2.69 -1.29
N SER A 13 -2.61 -1.88 -2.22
CA SER A 13 -3.43 -2.36 -3.34
C SER A 13 -2.66 -3.34 -4.24
N VAL A 14 -1.41 -3.02 -4.57
CA VAL A 14 -0.56 -3.87 -5.43
C VAL A 14 -0.09 -5.13 -4.69
N GLY A 15 0.33 -4.99 -3.43
CA GLY A 15 0.74 -6.14 -2.61
C GLY A 15 -0.42 -7.11 -2.39
N TYR A 16 -1.62 -6.57 -2.18
CA TYR A 16 -2.84 -7.37 -2.06
C TYR A 16 -3.16 -8.11 -3.36
N ALA A 17 -3.21 -7.41 -4.50
CA ALA A 17 -3.49 -8.02 -5.80
C ALA A 17 -2.44 -9.08 -6.17
N GLY A 18 -1.16 -8.79 -5.92
CA GLY A 18 -0.07 -9.74 -6.10
C GLY A 18 -0.22 -10.97 -5.20
N GLY A 19 -0.66 -10.78 -3.94
CA GLY A 19 -0.87 -11.87 -2.99
C GLY A 19 -2.02 -12.82 -3.36
N MET A 20 -2.89 -12.44 -4.30
CA MET A 20 -3.91 -13.33 -4.85
C MET A 20 -3.38 -14.27 -5.94
N VAL A 21 -2.25 -13.93 -6.57
CA VAL A 21 -1.75 -14.61 -7.78
C VAL A 21 -0.38 -15.25 -7.57
N TRP A 22 0.48 -14.62 -6.77
CA TRP A 22 1.87 -15.01 -6.54
C TRP A 22 2.14 -15.38 -5.08
N ASP A 23 3.29 -16.00 -4.85
CA ASP A 23 3.80 -16.25 -3.51
C ASP A 23 3.94 -14.95 -2.71
N LEU A 24 3.76 -15.07 -1.39
CA LEU A 24 3.80 -13.95 -0.45
C LEU A 24 5.07 -13.09 -0.59
N GLY A 25 6.22 -13.73 -0.85
CA GLY A 25 7.49 -13.05 -1.06
C GLY A 25 7.46 -12.12 -2.28
N TRP A 26 6.99 -12.62 -3.42
CA TRP A 26 6.90 -11.84 -4.65
C TRP A 26 5.82 -10.76 -4.58
N ALA A 27 4.68 -11.08 -3.96
CA ALA A 27 3.61 -10.11 -3.71
C ALA A 27 4.08 -8.93 -2.85
N ASN A 28 4.78 -9.22 -1.75
CA ASN A 28 5.38 -8.19 -0.90
C ASN A 28 6.39 -7.34 -1.66
N LEU A 29 7.31 -7.97 -2.40
CA LEU A 29 8.33 -7.27 -3.15
C LEU A 29 7.72 -6.35 -4.21
N ALA A 30 6.71 -6.83 -4.96
CA ALA A 30 6.01 -6.04 -5.96
C ALA A 30 5.26 -4.85 -5.32
N GLY A 31 4.52 -5.08 -4.23
CA GLY A 31 3.83 -4.03 -3.48
C GLY A 31 4.77 -2.97 -2.93
N MET A 32 5.88 -3.38 -2.33
CA MET A 32 6.92 -2.48 -1.83
C MET A 32 7.53 -1.66 -2.96
N LEU A 33 7.94 -2.27 -4.08
CA LEU A 33 8.59 -1.56 -5.19
C LEU A 33 7.65 -0.54 -5.82
N VAL A 34 6.39 -0.91 -6.08
CA VAL A 34 5.41 0.01 -6.68
C VAL A 34 5.03 1.11 -5.69
N GLY A 35 4.76 0.78 -4.43
CA GLY A 35 4.46 1.79 -3.40
C GLY A 35 5.62 2.77 -3.18
N THR A 36 6.85 2.25 -3.10
CA THR A 36 8.06 3.07 -2.86
C THR A 36 8.34 4.00 -4.04
N THR A 37 8.27 3.48 -5.27
CA THR A 37 8.47 4.30 -6.48
C THR A 37 7.38 5.37 -6.60
N HIS A 38 6.12 5.04 -6.33
CA HIS A 38 5.04 6.01 -6.32
C HIS A 38 5.24 7.10 -5.25
N GLY A 39 5.63 6.71 -4.04
CA GLY A 39 5.94 7.62 -2.94
C GLY A 39 7.11 8.55 -3.23
N LEU A 40 8.19 8.04 -3.81
CA LEU A 40 9.34 8.85 -4.24
C LEU A 40 8.94 9.87 -5.32
N VAL A 41 8.15 9.44 -6.31
CA VAL A 41 7.70 10.32 -7.41
C VAL A 41 6.81 11.45 -6.89
N MET A 42 5.85 11.14 -6.01
CA MET A 42 4.97 12.15 -5.41
C MET A 42 5.70 13.06 -4.42
N GLY A 43 6.56 12.50 -3.57
CA GLY A 43 7.31 13.25 -2.57
C GLY A 43 8.37 14.18 -3.17
N ARG A 44 8.87 13.90 -4.39
CA ARG A 44 9.90 14.73 -5.05
C ARG A 44 9.49 16.20 -5.20
N ARG A 45 8.19 16.52 -5.31
CA ARG A 45 7.70 17.90 -5.42
C ARG A 45 7.71 18.68 -4.11
N TYR A 46 7.68 17.97 -2.97
CA TYR A 46 7.58 18.56 -1.63
C TYR A 46 8.90 18.52 -0.84
N GLY A 47 9.97 18.00 -1.45
CA GLY A 47 11.31 17.94 -0.88
C GLY A 47 11.77 16.53 -0.50
N PRO A 48 13.05 16.37 -0.12
CA PRO A 48 13.65 15.06 0.12
C PRO A 48 13.02 14.32 1.31
N MET A 49 12.64 15.02 2.38
CA MET A 49 11.95 14.41 3.52
C MET A 49 10.59 13.83 3.13
N ALA A 50 9.81 14.54 2.31
CA ALA A 50 8.53 14.03 1.83
C ALA A 50 8.68 12.82 0.89
N ALA A 51 9.77 12.75 0.12
CA ALA A 51 10.10 11.59 -0.71
C ALA A 51 10.45 10.36 0.15
N LEU A 52 11.19 10.54 1.24
CA LEU A 52 11.52 9.46 2.18
C LEU A 52 10.28 8.99 2.96
N GLU A 53 9.40 9.90 3.39
CA GLU A 53 8.10 9.54 3.99
C GLU A 53 7.22 8.75 3.02
N GLY A 54 7.19 9.17 1.74
CA GLY A 54 6.49 8.44 0.68
C GLY A 54 7.05 7.05 0.47
N ALA A 55 8.38 6.93 0.37
CA ALA A 55 9.07 5.64 0.25
C ALA A 55 8.71 4.70 1.42
N GLY A 56 8.81 5.20 2.66
CA GLY A 56 8.45 4.45 3.86
C GLY A 56 6.99 3.99 3.88
N GLY A 57 6.07 4.87 3.49
CA GLY A 57 4.65 4.52 3.36
C GLY A 57 4.42 3.39 2.34
N GLY A 58 5.13 3.43 1.21
CA GLY A 58 5.09 2.38 0.19
C GLY A 58 5.56 1.02 0.68
N VAL A 59 6.66 0.98 1.44
CA VAL A 59 7.19 -0.26 2.04
C VAL A 59 6.20 -0.84 3.05
N MET A 60 5.68 -0.01 3.97
CA MET A 60 4.69 -0.43 4.96
C MET A 60 3.39 -0.92 4.32
N GLY A 61 2.90 -0.18 3.31
CA GLY A 61 1.70 -0.56 2.56
C GLY A 61 1.86 -1.88 1.84
N GLY A 62 3.00 -2.09 1.15
CA GLY A 62 3.31 -3.33 0.44
C GLY A 62 3.28 -4.57 1.34
N MET A 63 3.94 -4.50 2.51
CA MET A 63 3.94 -5.58 3.50
C MET A 63 2.55 -5.89 4.03
N MET A 64 1.80 -4.85 4.42
CA MET A 64 0.44 -5.04 4.93
C MET A 64 -0.48 -5.61 3.86
N GLY A 65 -0.37 -5.16 2.60
CA GLY A 65 -1.25 -5.59 1.51
C GLY A 65 -1.19 -7.09 1.24
N ALA A 66 0.01 -7.65 1.10
CA ALA A 66 0.14 -9.08 0.80
C ALA A 66 -0.27 -9.96 2.00
N MET A 67 0.02 -9.50 3.23
CA MET A 67 -0.44 -10.20 4.44
C MET A 67 -1.97 -10.20 4.56
N LEU A 68 -2.63 -9.10 4.18
CA LEU A 68 -4.09 -9.00 4.13
C LEU A 68 -4.70 -10.00 3.14
N ALA A 69 -4.04 -10.24 2.00
CA ALA A 69 -4.48 -11.24 1.02
C ALA A 69 -4.48 -12.66 1.60
N ILE A 70 -3.45 -13.04 2.37
CA ILE A 70 -3.40 -14.35 3.04
C ILE A 70 -4.48 -14.47 4.11
N MET A 71 -4.68 -13.43 4.94
CA MET A 71 -5.69 -13.50 6.00
C MET A 71 -7.10 -13.69 5.42
N LEU A 72 -7.38 -13.13 4.25
CA LEU A 72 -8.67 -13.27 3.58
C LEU A 72 -8.78 -14.54 2.72
N LEU A 73 -7.69 -15.30 2.54
CA LEU A 73 -7.67 -16.56 1.78
C LEU A 73 -8.64 -17.61 2.34
N TYR A 74 -8.95 -17.53 3.63
CA TYR A 74 -9.92 -18.41 4.28
C TYR A 74 -11.39 -18.16 3.88
N PHE A 75 -11.71 -17.01 3.26
CA PHE A 75 -13.05 -16.68 2.76
C PHE A 75 -12.98 -16.19 1.31
N PRO A 76 -13.03 -17.07 0.29
CA PRO A 76 -12.74 -16.71 -1.10
C PRO A 76 -13.74 -15.67 -1.67
N GLY A 77 -14.99 -15.67 -1.18
CA GLY A 77 -16.00 -14.70 -1.61
C GLY A 77 -15.73 -13.27 -1.12
N SER A 78 -15.15 -13.09 0.07
CA SER A 78 -14.83 -11.75 0.59
C SER A 78 -13.53 -11.20 0.00
N LEU A 79 -12.62 -12.07 -0.45
CA LEU A 79 -11.37 -11.71 -1.11
C LEU A 79 -11.63 -10.87 -2.37
N ALA A 80 -12.34 -11.41 -3.35
CA ALA A 80 -12.58 -10.69 -4.61
C ALA A 80 -13.33 -9.37 -4.38
N LEU A 81 -14.31 -9.35 -3.46
CA LEU A 81 -15.10 -8.16 -3.17
C LEU A 81 -14.25 -7.08 -2.47
N THR A 82 -13.40 -7.45 -1.52
CA THR A 82 -12.49 -6.52 -0.84
C THR A 82 -11.40 -6.00 -1.79
N ALA A 83 -10.90 -6.84 -2.71
CA ALA A 83 -10.01 -6.44 -3.80
C ALA A 83 -10.62 -5.31 -4.64
N VAL A 84 -11.83 -5.55 -5.16
CA VAL A 84 -12.55 -4.63 -6.03
C VAL A 84 -12.89 -3.34 -5.28
N LEU A 85 -13.33 -3.46 -4.01
CA LEU A 85 -13.64 -2.30 -3.17
C LEU A 85 -12.39 -1.44 -2.92
N MET A 86 -11.26 -2.06 -2.57
CA MET A 86 -9.99 -1.35 -2.36
C MET A 86 -9.50 -0.67 -3.64
N LEU A 87 -9.55 -1.37 -4.77
CA LEU A 87 -9.20 -0.81 -6.07
C LEU A 87 -10.11 0.38 -6.43
N ALA A 88 -11.43 0.25 -6.22
CA ALA A 88 -12.39 1.31 -6.49
C ALA A 88 -12.16 2.55 -5.62
N LEU A 89 -11.90 2.36 -4.31
CA LEU A 89 -11.53 3.44 -3.39
C LEU A 89 -10.22 4.12 -3.82
N GLN A 90 -9.21 3.34 -4.20
CA GLN A 90 -7.92 3.86 -4.67
C GLN A 90 -8.08 4.69 -5.96
N VAL A 91 -8.89 4.22 -6.91
CA VAL A 91 -9.20 4.94 -8.16
C VAL A 91 -10.00 6.22 -7.86
N ALA A 92 -11.01 6.15 -6.99
CA ALA A 92 -11.80 7.32 -6.62
C ALA A 92 -10.93 8.41 -5.94
N LEU A 93 -10.07 8.02 -5.01
CA LEU A 93 -9.16 8.94 -4.32
C LEU A 93 -8.10 9.53 -5.26
N SER A 94 -7.56 8.75 -6.18
CA SER A 94 -6.59 9.25 -7.17
C SER A 94 -7.22 10.20 -8.17
N ILE A 95 -8.44 9.94 -8.65
CA ILE A 95 -9.21 10.88 -9.47
C ILE A 95 -9.50 12.16 -8.68
N GLY A 96 -9.95 12.04 -7.43
CA GLY A 96 -10.20 13.19 -6.55
C GLY A 96 -8.95 14.05 -6.34
N ALA A 97 -7.78 13.42 -6.14
CA ALA A 97 -6.51 14.12 -5.99
C ALA A 97 -6.08 14.85 -7.27
N VAL A 98 -6.18 14.20 -8.43
CA VAL A 98 -5.88 14.84 -9.73
C VAL A 98 -6.84 16.00 -9.98
N TYR A 99 -8.12 15.81 -9.67
CA TYR A 99 -9.14 16.85 -9.81
C TYR A 99 -8.82 18.08 -8.94
N LEU A 100 -8.46 17.90 -7.67
CA LEU A 100 -8.08 19.00 -6.78
C LEU A 100 -6.87 19.77 -7.32
N VAL A 101 -5.83 19.08 -7.80
CA VAL A 101 -4.65 19.73 -8.39
C VAL A 101 -5.02 20.54 -9.63
N VAL A 102 -5.91 20.01 -10.47
CA VAL A 102 -6.36 20.66 -11.70
C VAL A 102 -7.27 21.86 -11.40
N ALA A 103 -8.09 21.78 -10.35
CA ALA A 103 -8.90 22.89 -9.85
C ALA A 103 -8.03 24.04 -9.31
N GLU A 104 -7.00 23.73 -8.52
CA GLU A 104 -6.04 24.71 -7.99
C GLU A 104 -5.18 25.37 -9.08
N ALA A 105 -4.84 24.64 -10.14
CA ALA A 105 -4.05 25.18 -11.24
C ALA A 105 -4.77 26.28 -12.05
N GLY A 106 -6.03 26.60 -11.74
CA GLY A 106 -6.85 27.56 -12.48
C GLY A 106 -7.08 27.19 -13.95
N ALA A 107 -6.68 25.98 -14.34
CA ALA A 107 -6.65 25.52 -15.73
C ALA A 107 -8.02 25.01 -16.20
N VAL A 108 -8.97 24.84 -15.28
CA VAL A 108 -10.36 24.55 -15.62
C VAL A 108 -11.18 25.77 -15.26
N GLY A 109 -11.67 26.46 -16.28
CA GLY A 109 -12.86 27.31 -16.14
C GLY A 109 -14.08 26.44 -15.83
N ALA A 110 -14.06 25.73 -14.69
CA ALA A 110 -15.11 24.81 -14.28
C ALA A 110 -16.26 25.59 -13.67
N SER A 111 -17.01 26.30 -14.50
CA SER A 111 -18.33 26.81 -14.13
C SER A 111 -19.29 25.61 -14.03
N GLY A 112 -19.30 24.90 -12.90
CA GLY A 112 -20.14 23.72 -12.71
C GLY A 112 -20.22 23.22 -11.26
N TRP A 113 -21.14 22.27 -11.04
CA TRP A 113 -21.44 21.61 -9.74
C TRP A 113 -20.19 21.17 -8.97
N LEU A 114 -19.13 20.76 -9.68
CA LEU A 114 -17.87 20.30 -9.11
C LEU A 114 -17.15 21.36 -8.24
N HIS A 115 -17.32 22.67 -8.49
CA HIS A 115 -16.80 23.72 -7.60
C HIS A 115 -17.46 23.67 -6.21
N ARG A 116 -18.75 23.31 -6.14
CA ARG A 116 -19.46 23.21 -4.85
C ARG A 116 -18.97 22.04 -4.01
N VAL A 117 -18.62 20.92 -4.66
CA VAL A 117 -18.07 19.74 -3.96
C VAL A 117 -16.70 20.05 -3.37
N GLY A 118 -15.83 20.76 -4.11
CA GLY A 118 -14.54 21.22 -3.59
C GLY A 118 -14.68 22.15 -2.38
N HIS A 119 -15.70 23.01 -2.38
CA HIS A 119 -15.96 23.92 -1.26
C HIS A 119 -16.55 23.21 -0.02
N VAL A 120 -17.31 22.14 -0.20
CA VAL A 120 -17.85 21.33 0.91
C VAL A 120 -16.78 20.43 1.54
N LEU A 121 -15.82 19.95 0.74
CA LEU A 121 -14.70 19.13 1.21
C LEU A 121 -13.62 19.91 1.97
N GLY A 122 -13.82 21.22 2.21
CA GLY A 122 -12.93 21.99 3.07
C GLY A 122 -11.56 22.31 2.44
N ALA A 123 -11.47 22.38 1.11
CA ALA A 123 -10.28 22.83 0.40
C ALA A 123 -10.03 24.35 0.57
N GLN A 124 -10.29 24.91 1.75
CA GLN A 124 -9.75 26.21 2.10
C GLN A 124 -8.29 25.99 2.46
N TYR A 125 -7.43 26.17 1.46
CA TYR A 125 -5.99 26.26 1.64
C TYR A 125 -5.71 27.40 2.62
N GLN A 126 -5.58 27.03 3.89
CA GLN A 126 -4.96 27.88 4.88
C GLN A 126 -3.50 27.95 4.45
N GLU A 127 -3.12 29.03 3.78
CA GLU A 127 -1.73 29.36 3.50
C GLU A 127 -0.96 29.18 4.81
N VAL A 128 -0.21 28.08 4.92
CA VAL A 128 0.72 27.86 6.02
C VAL A 128 1.92 28.76 5.76
N ALA A 129 1.67 30.07 5.89
CA ALA A 129 2.66 31.13 5.88
C ALA A 129 3.41 31.19 7.23
N CYS A 130 3.59 30.05 7.93
CA CYS A 130 4.26 30.02 9.23
C CYS A 130 5.79 30.09 9.13
N CYS A 131 6.38 29.96 7.94
CA CYS A 131 7.84 29.95 7.80
C CYS A 131 8.37 30.76 6.62
N ALA A 132 7.56 31.68 6.05
CA ALA A 132 8.15 32.75 5.27
C ALA A 132 9.00 33.58 6.24
N ALA A 133 10.31 33.33 6.22
CA ALA A 133 11.28 34.05 7.03
C ALA A 133 10.96 35.55 6.91
N PRO A 134 10.81 36.27 8.04
CA PRO A 134 10.51 37.69 7.98
C PRO A 134 11.54 38.33 7.06
N PRO A 135 11.13 39.20 6.12
CA PRO A 135 12.05 39.82 5.18
C PRO A 135 13.19 40.40 6.01
N ALA A 136 14.40 39.87 5.79
CA ALA A 136 15.58 40.31 6.50
C ALA A 136 15.61 41.83 6.39
N LYS A 137 15.38 42.52 7.52
CA LYS A 137 15.49 43.97 7.57
C LYS A 137 16.86 44.28 6.95
N PRO A 138 16.93 45.09 5.88
CA PRO A 138 18.21 45.44 5.30
C PRO A 138 19.03 46.02 6.44
N ALA A 139 20.07 45.30 6.84
CA ALA A 139 21.01 45.78 7.82
C ALA A 139 21.58 47.06 7.21
N THR A 140 21.12 48.21 7.72
CA THR A 140 21.71 49.51 7.50
C THR A 140 23.14 49.43 8.01
N ARG A 141 24.03 48.93 7.15
CA ARG A 141 25.46 48.98 7.29
C ARG A 141 25.83 50.45 7.16
N ARG A 142 25.80 51.14 8.31
CA ARG A 142 26.33 52.48 8.47
C ARG A 142 27.86 52.35 8.42
N GLU A 143 28.40 52.24 7.22
CA GLU A 143 29.83 52.27 6.97
C GLU A 143 30.24 53.73 6.76
N THR A 144 30.52 54.41 7.88
CA THR A 144 31.40 55.58 7.86
C THR A 144 32.80 55.10 7.54
N ALA A 145 33.19 55.13 6.26
CA ALA A 145 34.59 55.16 5.85
C ALA A 145 34.71 55.69 4.41
N LYS A 146 34.77 57.01 4.36
CA LYS A 146 35.28 57.88 3.30
C LYS A 146 36.59 57.35 2.69
N THR A 147 36.61 56.86 1.44
CA THR A 147 37.74 57.08 0.49
C THR A 147 37.45 56.66 -0.96
N THR A 148 37.57 57.65 -1.86
CA THR A 148 38.13 57.59 -3.23
C THR A 148 37.52 56.68 -4.32
N ARG A 149 36.56 57.26 -5.04
CA ARG A 149 36.63 57.64 -6.47
C ARG A 149 37.65 56.91 -7.37
N ARG A 150 37.14 56.06 -8.28
CA ARG A 150 37.47 55.86 -9.72
C ARG A 150 37.04 54.42 -10.08
N ALA A 151 36.60 54.05 -11.26
CA ALA A 151 36.05 54.65 -12.47
C ALA A 151 35.69 53.43 -13.33
N HIS A 152 34.58 53.51 -14.06
CA HIS A 152 34.26 52.74 -15.29
C HIS A 152 34.56 51.24 -15.36
N GLY A 153 33.52 50.43 -15.51
CA GLY A 153 33.73 49.05 -15.97
C GLY A 153 32.49 48.20 -16.17
N LYS A 154 31.71 48.53 -17.20
CA LYS A 154 30.76 47.65 -17.91
C LYS A 154 29.65 46.99 -17.06
N GLU A 155 28.49 47.65 -17.10
CA GLU A 155 27.17 47.03 -16.98
C GLU A 155 27.01 45.92 -18.03
N ALA A 156 27.41 44.69 -17.67
CA ALA A 156 26.91 43.51 -18.35
C ALA A 156 25.45 43.34 -17.92
N ARG A 157 24.53 43.74 -18.82
CA ARG A 157 23.11 43.39 -18.80
C ARG A 157 22.96 41.89 -18.54
N GLN A 158 22.84 41.52 -17.27
CA GLN A 158 22.44 40.19 -16.87
C GLN A 158 20.92 40.16 -16.98
N GLY A 159 20.47 40.03 -18.22
CA GLY A 159 19.07 39.83 -18.57
C GLY A 159 18.55 38.64 -17.80
N ARG A 160 17.71 38.94 -16.81
CA ARG A 160 16.84 38.00 -16.12
C ARG A 160 15.91 37.38 -17.16
N ALA A 161 16.40 36.34 -17.82
CA ALA A 161 15.55 35.38 -18.51
C ALA A 161 14.79 34.62 -17.43
N ASN A 162 13.63 35.17 -17.03
CA ASN A 162 12.57 34.38 -16.42
C ASN A 162 12.10 33.38 -17.50
N ALA A 163 12.88 32.32 -17.66
CA ALA A 163 12.51 31.16 -18.43
C ALA A 163 11.29 30.57 -17.73
N ALA A 164 10.10 30.91 -18.25
CA ALA A 164 8.87 30.24 -17.94
C ALA A 164 9.11 28.74 -18.15
N THR A 165 9.29 28.02 -17.05
CA THR A 165 9.45 26.58 -17.00
C THR A 165 8.14 25.99 -17.52
N ARG A 166 8.11 25.70 -18.82
CA ARG A 166 7.01 24.97 -19.46
C ARG A 166 6.77 23.71 -18.63
N PRO A 167 5.54 23.44 -18.16
CA PRO A 167 5.24 22.21 -17.45
C PRO A 167 5.51 21.05 -18.40
N SER A 168 6.59 20.31 -18.15
CA SER A 168 6.91 19.13 -18.94
C SER A 168 5.78 18.14 -18.75
N ARG A 169 5.12 17.70 -19.83
CA ARG A 169 4.04 16.69 -19.82
C ARG A 169 4.53 15.27 -19.47
N ALA A 170 5.84 15.09 -19.32
CA ALA A 170 6.50 13.82 -19.01
C ALA A 170 5.96 13.05 -17.78
N PRO A 171 5.65 13.67 -16.62
CA PRO A 171 5.21 12.92 -15.44
C PRO A 171 3.77 12.41 -15.58
N MET A 172 2.95 13.00 -16.44
CA MET A 172 1.57 12.56 -16.67
C MET A 172 1.51 11.28 -17.51
N VAL A 173 2.40 11.15 -18.49
CA VAL A 173 2.48 9.96 -19.35
C VAL A 173 2.99 8.74 -18.57
N VAL A 174 3.95 8.94 -17.65
CA VAL A 174 4.48 7.86 -16.80
C VAL A 174 3.43 7.34 -15.80
N ALA A 175 2.63 8.25 -15.21
CA ALA A 175 1.58 7.85 -14.27
C ALA A 175 0.44 7.07 -14.96
N VAL A 176 0.02 7.50 -16.15
CA VAL A 176 -1.03 6.80 -16.93
C VAL A 176 -0.50 5.46 -17.47
N GLY A 177 0.76 5.39 -17.90
CA GLY A 177 1.38 4.15 -18.38
C GLY A 177 1.50 3.08 -17.30
N LEU A 178 1.94 3.44 -16.09
CA LEU A 178 2.05 2.50 -14.97
C LEU A 178 0.68 2.04 -14.43
N GLY A 179 -0.30 2.95 -14.35
CA GLY A 179 -1.67 2.60 -13.98
C GLY A 179 -2.34 1.68 -15.02
N GLY A 180 -2.14 1.97 -16.31
CA GLY A 180 -2.63 1.14 -17.40
C GLY A 180 -2.00 -0.26 -17.43
N LEU A 181 -0.70 -0.37 -17.15
CA LEU A 181 -0.01 -1.67 -17.09
C LEU A 181 -0.51 -2.50 -15.91
N ALA A 182 -0.72 -1.90 -14.73
CA ALA A 182 -1.27 -2.61 -13.57
C ALA A 182 -2.71 -3.09 -13.83
N VAL A 183 -3.55 -2.26 -14.44
CA VAL A 183 -4.92 -2.65 -14.82
C VAL A 183 -4.88 -3.75 -15.89
N LEU A 184 -3.98 -3.67 -16.87
CA LEU A 184 -3.87 -4.66 -17.96
C LEU A 184 -3.29 -5.99 -17.49
N VAL A 185 -2.41 -6.01 -16.48
CA VAL A 185 -1.97 -7.25 -15.83
C VAL A 185 -3.10 -7.88 -15.01
N VAL A 186 -3.92 -7.08 -14.32
CA VAL A 186 -5.04 -7.58 -13.50
C VAL A 186 -6.24 -8.02 -14.37
N THR A 187 -6.54 -7.30 -15.46
CA THR A 187 -7.68 -7.61 -16.35
C THR A 187 -7.31 -8.48 -17.54
N GLY A 188 -6.05 -8.45 -18.00
CA GLY A 188 -5.58 -9.25 -19.13
C GLY A 188 -5.48 -10.75 -18.84
N MET A 189 -5.43 -11.17 -17.57
CA MET A 189 -5.55 -12.59 -17.19
C MET A 189 -6.99 -13.08 -17.03
N LEU A 190 -8.00 -12.20 -17.03
CA LEU A 190 -9.42 -12.59 -17.02
C LEU A 190 -10.00 -12.87 -18.43
N GLY A 191 -9.15 -12.81 -19.46
CA GLY A 191 -9.51 -12.95 -20.87
C GLY A 191 -9.00 -14.22 -21.58
N ALA A 192 -8.73 -15.31 -20.87
CA ALA A 192 -8.53 -16.64 -21.48
C ALA A 192 -9.78 -17.50 -21.26
N GLY A 193 -10.45 -17.87 -22.36
CA GLY A 193 -11.79 -18.45 -22.40
C GLY A 193 -11.97 -19.85 -21.77
N PRO A 194 -13.13 -20.49 -22.01
CA PRO A 194 -13.52 -21.75 -21.38
C PRO A 194 -12.72 -22.91 -21.99
N LEU A 195 -11.51 -23.12 -21.50
CA LEU A 195 -10.76 -24.34 -21.74
C LEU A 195 -10.89 -25.21 -20.50
N GLY A 196 -11.58 -26.34 -20.66
CA GLY A 196 -11.52 -27.48 -19.75
C GLY A 196 -10.06 -27.89 -19.57
N GLY A 197 -9.44 -27.35 -18.52
CA GLY A 197 -8.05 -27.56 -18.17
C GLY A 197 -8.00 -28.24 -16.82
N ARG A 198 -7.79 -29.55 -16.87
CA ARG A 198 -7.25 -30.41 -15.82
C ARG A 198 -6.41 -29.59 -14.83
N SER A 199 -6.79 -29.62 -13.56
CA SER A 199 -5.94 -29.23 -12.44
C SER A 199 -4.72 -30.17 -12.42
N THR A 200 -3.67 -29.82 -13.14
CA THR A 200 -2.35 -30.38 -12.88
C THR A 200 -1.90 -29.80 -11.56
N GLY A 201 -2.12 -30.57 -10.48
CA GLY A 201 -1.46 -30.36 -9.22
C GLY A 201 0.04 -30.38 -9.47
N VAL A 202 0.65 -29.20 -9.45
CA VAL A 202 2.11 -29.07 -9.36
C VAL A 202 2.45 -29.51 -7.95
N ALA A 203 2.83 -30.78 -7.82
CA ALA A 203 3.44 -31.32 -6.62
C ALA A 203 4.80 -30.65 -6.46
N TRP A 204 4.84 -29.57 -5.67
CA TRP A 204 6.07 -29.09 -5.08
C TRP A 204 6.52 -30.12 -4.05
N THR A 205 7.51 -30.93 -4.42
CA THR A 205 8.28 -31.73 -3.47
C THR A 205 9.36 -30.83 -2.87
N ASP A 206 8.95 -29.88 -2.05
CA ASP A 206 9.86 -29.30 -1.06
C ASP A 206 9.87 -30.24 0.14
N GLY A 207 11.02 -30.88 0.35
CA GLY A 207 11.29 -31.82 1.43
C GLY A 207 11.36 -31.14 2.80
N SER A 208 10.24 -30.58 3.24
CA SER A 208 9.97 -30.27 4.64
C SER A 208 8.53 -30.65 4.90
N ALA A 209 8.35 -31.77 5.59
CA ALA A 209 7.06 -32.36 5.96
C ALA A 209 6.17 -31.35 6.70
N THR A 210 5.41 -30.55 5.96
CA THR A 210 4.13 -30.01 6.43
C THR A 210 3.15 -31.16 6.38
N ASP A 211 3.19 -32.00 7.41
CA ASP A 211 2.04 -32.77 7.84
C ASP A 211 0.87 -31.79 7.92
N ALA A 212 -0.02 -31.85 6.93
CA ALA A 212 -1.39 -31.40 7.10
C ALA A 212 -1.95 -32.28 8.23
N ARG A 213 -1.72 -31.84 9.47
CA ARG A 213 -2.12 -32.51 10.71
C ARG A 213 -3.63 -32.67 10.61
N GLN A 214 -4.06 -33.84 10.16
CA GLN A 214 -5.47 -34.21 10.11
C GLN A 214 -6.02 -33.99 11.52
N ALA A 215 -7.04 -33.13 11.63
CA ALA A 215 -7.76 -33.00 12.87
C ALA A 215 -8.28 -34.39 13.24
N THR A 216 -7.87 -34.91 14.40
CA THR A 216 -8.33 -36.20 14.86
C THR A 216 -9.81 -36.06 15.21
N GLN A 217 -10.68 -36.66 14.40
CA GLN A 217 -12.12 -36.60 14.62
C GLN A 217 -12.51 -37.46 15.83
N ALA A 218 -13.39 -36.93 16.66
CA ALA A 218 -13.94 -37.66 17.79
C ALA A 218 -14.68 -38.93 17.33
N VAL A 219 -14.31 -40.08 17.89
CA VAL A 219 -15.06 -41.33 17.66
C VAL A 219 -16.25 -41.33 18.62
N THR A 220 -17.46 -41.44 18.07
CA THR A 220 -18.68 -41.56 18.88
C THR A 220 -18.88 -43.01 19.27
N GLY A 221 -18.85 -43.32 20.56
CA GLY A 221 -19.09 -44.67 21.07
C GLY A 221 -20.56 -45.09 20.96
N ALA A 222 -20.82 -46.39 21.18
CA ALA A 222 -22.17 -46.95 21.19
C ALA A 222 -23.06 -46.39 22.32
N ASP A 223 -22.44 -45.78 23.33
CA ASP A 223 -23.05 -45.04 24.43
C ASP A 223 -23.49 -43.62 24.05
N GLY A 224 -23.24 -43.19 22.80
CA GLY A 224 -23.56 -41.84 22.34
C GLY A 224 -22.62 -40.76 22.89
N VAL A 225 -21.51 -41.15 23.51
CA VAL A 225 -20.49 -40.25 24.04
C VAL A 225 -19.33 -40.17 23.05
N GLN A 226 -18.86 -38.96 22.77
CA GLN A 226 -17.65 -38.74 21.97
C GLN A 226 -16.41 -39.00 22.82
N GLN A 227 -15.52 -39.87 22.36
CA GLN A 227 -14.27 -40.16 23.05
C GLN A 227 -13.11 -39.49 22.32
N LEU A 228 -12.27 -38.78 23.07
CA LEU A 228 -11.08 -38.11 22.56
C LEU A 228 -9.87 -38.49 23.40
N GLY A 229 -8.87 -39.09 22.76
CA GLY A 229 -7.56 -39.36 23.37
C GLY A 229 -6.60 -38.19 23.14
N LEU A 230 -5.98 -37.72 24.22
CA LEU A 230 -4.96 -36.69 24.21
C LEU A 230 -3.69 -37.25 24.83
N THR A 231 -2.60 -37.26 24.08
CA THR A 231 -1.29 -37.65 24.58
C THR A 231 -0.52 -36.40 24.99
N LEU A 232 -0.18 -36.30 26.27
CA LEU A 232 0.67 -35.25 26.82
C LEU A 232 2.12 -35.73 26.75
N GLN A 233 2.92 -35.07 25.92
CA GLN A 233 4.36 -35.32 25.78
C GLN A 233 5.12 -34.01 25.96
N TYR A 234 5.60 -33.73 27.18
CA TYR A 234 6.21 -32.45 27.53
C TYR A 234 7.31 -32.05 26.52
N PRO A 235 7.29 -30.81 25.96
CA PRO A 235 6.42 -29.67 26.30
C PRO A 235 5.16 -29.52 25.44
N SER A 236 4.77 -30.54 24.67
CA SER A 236 3.67 -30.52 23.70
C SER A 236 2.53 -31.48 24.04
N TYR A 237 1.39 -31.30 23.37
CA TYR A 237 0.29 -32.26 23.36
C TYR A 237 0.01 -32.65 21.91
N GLU A 238 -0.32 -33.93 21.70
CA GLU A 238 -0.80 -34.42 20.42
C GLU A 238 -2.13 -35.17 20.60
N PRO A 239 -3.12 -34.94 19.72
CA PRO A 239 -3.13 -34.00 18.59
C PRO A 239 -3.35 -32.53 19.02
N LYS A 240 -2.83 -31.58 18.21
CA LYS A 240 -2.90 -30.13 18.49
C LYS A 240 -4.27 -29.50 18.23
N LEU A 241 -5.08 -30.12 17.38
CA LEU A 241 -6.40 -29.64 16.99
C LEU A 241 -7.42 -30.76 17.20
N LEU A 242 -8.51 -30.43 17.86
CA LEU A 242 -9.57 -31.35 18.25
C LEU A 242 -10.89 -30.84 17.69
N GLU A 243 -11.62 -31.69 16.99
CA GLU A 243 -12.96 -31.39 16.51
C GLU A 243 -13.99 -32.29 17.22
N ALA A 244 -14.96 -31.66 17.89
CA ALA A 244 -16.06 -32.32 18.58
C ALA A 244 -17.40 -31.78 18.08
N LYS A 245 -18.43 -32.62 18.09
CA LYS A 245 -19.77 -32.25 17.62
C LYS A 245 -20.53 -31.55 18.74
N ALA A 246 -21.05 -30.36 18.47
CA ALA A 246 -21.87 -29.63 19.42
C ALA A 246 -23.11 -30.46 19.83
N GLY A 247 -23.41 -30.46 21.14
CA GLY A 247 -24.58 -31.13 21.71
C GLY A 247 -24.40 -32.63 22.00
N VAL A 248 -23.24 -33.21 21.75
CA VAL A 248 -22.93 -34.61 22.13
C VAL A 248 -22.01 -34.60 23.37
N PRO A 249 -22.29 -35.38 24.42
CA PRO A 249 -21.40 -35.45 25.58
C PRO A 249 -20.01 -35.93 25.18
N LEU A 250 -18.97 -35.28 25.71
CA LEU A 250 -17.57 -35.52 25.38
C LEU A 250 -16.82 -36.11 26.58
N ARG A 251 -16.10 -37.19 26.35
CA ARG A 251 -15.18 -37.83 27.31
C ARG A 251 -13.75 -37.71 26.81
N LEU A 252 -12.97 -36.89 27.52
CA LEU A 252 -11.55 -36.69 27.26
C LEU A 252 -10.74 -37.69 28.08
N SER A 253 -9.88 -38.46 27.42
CA SER A 253 -8.87 -39.31 28.05
C SER A 253 -7.51 -38.66 27.84
N LEU A 254 -6.81 -38.36 28.92
CA LEU A 254 -5.46 -37.80 28.88
C LEU A 254 -4.47 -38.88 29.29
N GLU A 255 -3.57 -39.20 28.38
CA GLU A 255 -2.46 -40.13 28.63
C GLU A 255 -1.16 -39.33 28.69
N ALA A 256 -0.54 -39.28 29.86
CA ALA A 256 0.77 -38.65 30.02
C ALA A 256 1.87 -39.67 29.68
N ILE A 257 2.60 -39.41 28.60
CA ILE A 257 3.75 -40.21 28.19
C ILE A 257 5.01 -39.40 28.53
N GLY A 258 5.59 -39.69 29.69
CA GLY A 258 6.83 -39.09 30.16
C GLY A 258 7.28 -39.72 31.47
N GLU A 259 8.59 -39.77 31.71
CA GLU A 259 9.11 -40.19 33.02
C GLU A 259 8.69 -39.15 34.08
N PRO A 260 8.20 -39.57 35.26
CA PRO A 260 7.96 -38.66 36.36
C PRO A 260 9.32 -38.10 36.81
N GLY A 261 9.55 -36.82 36.48
CA GLY A 261 10.72 -36.07 36.94
C GLY A 261 10.67 -35.73 38.43
#